data_AF-A0A431IGG0-F1
#
_entry.id   AF-A0A431IGG0-F1
#
_cell.length_a   1.000
_cell.length_b   1.000
_cell.length_c   1.000
_cell.angle_alpha   90.00
_cell.angle_beta   90.00
_cell.angle_gamma   90.00
#
_symmetry.space_group_name_H-M   'P 1'
#
loop_
_entity.id
_entity.type
_entity.pdbx_description
1 polymer ?
#
loop_
_entity_poly.entity_id
_entity_poly.type
_entity_poly.pdbx_seq_one_letter_code
_entity_poly.pdbx_strand_id
1 'polypeptide(L)'
;METTLLRDLIEFIEHQIDERGLFKVILAPVTIVGALVAIGAISGDGVFSAAVRIVVAVMVFVLVIGLAVRNRELRTDLEDKTRMAGRYAQEIVDLHGLDYDILRWEERMEFGRQHMTSTRRIHIRVNEGSPPLKLCWLTSLGPDRTVHEAEQRGVRVKVLAVDEGNDDGARLPVVNEWQSDGLRTFVDFTEALEPGRERQILVQLQWPGYDSPLCNGNTEVQQYIWHRKVHALSLTYTFAKDVGLRTAPAVATTGGVPKPKSTFDGPSGVASVTVAEWTTCSQKFSIRIDPR
;
A
#
# COMPACT_ATOMS: atom_id res chain seq x y z
N MET A 1 -35.65 -5.25 17.87
CA MET A 1 -36.68 -5.21 16.81
C MET A 1 -36.29 -4.27 15.66
N GLU A 2 -35.49 -3.22 15.90
CA GLU A 2 -34.98 -2.33 14.83
C GLU A 2 -33.90 -2.95 13.92
N THR A 3 -33.10 -3.90 14.42
CA THR A 3 -32.00 -4.51 13.66
C THR A 3 -32.46 -5.48 12.56
N THR A 4 -33.66 -6.06 12.67
CA THR A 4 -34.25 -6.93 11.64
C THR A 4 -34.77 -6.13 10.45
N LEU A 5 -35.46 -5.00 10.70
CA LEU A 5 -36.00 -4.16 9.62
C LEU A 5 -34.92 -3.55 8.74
N LEU A 6 -33.79 -3.14 9.34
CA LEU A 6 -32.68 -2.59 8.57
C LEU A 6 -32.03 -3.66 7.69
N ARG A 7 -31.91 -4.89 8.20
CA ARG A 7 -31.37 -6.02 7.46
C ARG A 7 -32.28 -6.43 6.30
N ASP A 8 -33.58 -6.56 6.55
CA ASP A 8 -34.56 -6.90 5.52
C ASP A 8 -34.63 -5.83 4.43
N LEU A 9 -34.48 -4.56 4.80
CA LEU A 9 -34.41 -3.45 3.86
C LEU A 9 -33.13 -3.51 3.01
N ILE A 10 -31.99 -3.83 3.62
CA ILE A 10 -30.71 -3.99 2.90
C ILE A 10 -30.80 -5.18 1.93
N GLU A 11 -31.28 -6.34 2.39
CA GLU A 11 -31.45 -7.53 1.54
C GLU A 11 -32.43 -7.27 0.38
N PHE A 12 -33.51 -6.52 0.62
CA PHE A 12 -34.43 -6.09 -0.43
C PHE A 12 -33.77 -5.15 -1.44
N ILE A 13 -32.97 -4.19 -0.99
CA ILE A 13 -32.24 -3.26 -1.87
C ILE A 13 -31.20 -4.01 -2.71
N GLU A 14 -30.42 -4.89 -2.08
CA GLU A 14 -29.44 -5.76 -2.76
C GLU A 14 -30.12 -6.59 -3.84
N HIS A 15 -31.21 -7.27 -3.51
CA HIS A 15 -31.99 -8.07 -4.45
C HIS A 15 -32.54 -7.23 -5.64
N GLN A 16 -33.04 -6.01 -5.38
CA GLN A 16 -33.52 -5.14 -6.45
C GLN A 16 -32.38 -4.59 -7.33
N ILE A 17 -31.19 -4.36 -6.77
CA ILE A 17 -30.01 -3.93 -7.54
C ILE A 17 -29.55 -5.05 -8.46
N ASP A 18 -29.48 -6.29 -7.97
CA ASP A 18 -29.07 -7.46 -8.74
C ASP A 18 -30.03 -7.76 -9.90
N GLU A 19 -31.34 -7.73 -9.64
CA GLU A 19 -32.34 -8.07 -10.67
C GLU A 19 -32.51 -6.98 -11.73
N ARG A 20 -32.40 -5.70 -11.36
CA ARG A 20 -32.85 -4.58 -12.23
C ARG A 20 -31.77 -3.57 -12.59
N GLY A 21 -30.60 -3.66 -11.96
CA GLY A 21 -29.50 -2.72 -12.09
C GLY A 21 -29.73 -1.42 -11.30
N LEU A 22 -28.65 -0.90 -10.72
CA LEU A 22 -28.64 0.29 -9.84
C LEU A 22 -29.41 1.49 -10.42
N PHE A 23 -29.33 1.71 -11.73
CA PHE A 23 -29.99 2.84 -12.39
C PHE A 23 -31.52 2.79 -12.27
N LYS A 24 -32.14 1.60 -12.38
CA LYS A 24 -33.60 1.46 -12.26
C LYS A 24 -34.08 1.57 -10.82
N VAL A 25 -33.27 1.11 -9.87
CA VAL A 25 -33.55 1.24 -8.44
C VAL A 25 -33.53 2.70 -8.00
N ILE A 26 -32.66 3.52 -8.58
CA ILE A 26 -32.61 4.97 -8.34
C ILE A 26 -33.77 5.71 -9.04
N LEU A 27 -34.15 5.30 -10.26
CA LEU A 27 -35.16 6.00 -11.05
C LEU A 27 -36.58 5.89 -10.47
N ALA A 28 -36.93 4.73 -9.89
CA ALA A 28 -38.26 4.46 -9.33
C ALA A 28 -38.68 5.47 -8.22
N PRO A 29 -37.88 5.72 -7.18
CA PRO A 29 -38.22 6.73 -6.17
C PRO A 29 -38.18 8.16 -6.72
N VAL A 30 -37.32 8.47 -7.70
CA VAL A 30 -37.32 9.79 -8.37
C VAL A 30 -38.64 10.05 -9.09
N THR A 31 -39.19 9.05 -9.78
CA THR A 31 -40.52 9.16 -10.41
C THR A 31 -41.64 9.32 -9.39
N ILE A 32 -41.55 8.65 -8.24
CA ILE A 32 -42.53 8.78 -7.14
C ILE A 32 -42.46 10.18 -6.51
N VAL A 33 -41.25 10.71 -6.28
CA VAL A 33 -41.04 12.07 -5.77
C VAL A 33 -41.53 13.11 -6.77
N GLY A 34 -41.23 12.94 -8.07
CA GLY A 34 -41.74 13.82 -9.12
C GLY A 34 -43.26 13.86 -9.16
N ALA A 35 -43.91 12.70 -9.01
CA ALA A 35 -45.37 12.60 -8.92
C ALA A 35 -45.93 13.25 -7.64
N LEU A 36 -45.28 13.03 -6.49
CA LEU A 36 -45.68 13.65 -5.22
C LEU A 36 -45.52 15.17 -5.26
N VAL A 37 -44.41 15.69 -5.79
CA VAL A 37 -44.21 17.13 -5.96
C VAL A 37 -45.27 17.75 -6.89
N ALA A 38 -45.64 17.04 -7.97
CA ALA A 38 -46.72 17.48 -8.87
C ALA A 38 -48.08 17.53 -8.15
N ILE A 39 -48.37 16.57 -7.27
CA ILE A 39 -49.61 16.56 -6.45
C ILE A 39 -49.56 17.67 -5.38
N GLY A 40 -48.41 17.89 -4.74
CA GLY A 40 -48.24 18.90 -3.70
C GLY A 40 -48.36 20.34 -4.18
N ALA A 41 -47.98 20.61 -5.43
CA ALA A 41 -48.15 21.91 -6.05
C ALA A 41 -49.63 22.35 -6.15
N ILE A 42 -50.57 21.40 -6.05
CA ILE A 42 -52.02 21.65 -6.12
C ILE A 42 -52.60 21.98 -4.74
N SER A 43 -51.97 21.55 -3.64
CA SER A 43 -52.60 21.52 -2.30
C SER A 43 -52.21 22.64 -1.34
N GLY A 44 -51.26 23.53 -1.67
CA GLY A 44 -51.03 24.81 -0.97
C GLY A 44 -50.57 24.76 0.50
N ASP A 45 -50.46 23.60 1.14
CA ASP A 45 -50.18 23.49 2.58
C ASP A 45 -48.72 23.14 2.93
N GLY A 46 -48.20 23.81 3.97
CA GLY A 46 -46.81 23.67 4.46
C GLY A 46 -46.44 22.26 4.96
N VAL A 47 -47.41 21.43 5.31
CA VAL A 47 -47.23 20.02 5.70
C VAL A 47 -46.64 19.19 4.55
N PHE A 48 -46.98 19.53 3.30
CA PHE A 48 -46.48 18.84 2.12
C PHE A 48 -44.95 19.02 1.96
N SER A 49 -44.43 20.20 2.35
CA SER A 49 -43.00 20.48 2.28
C SER A 49 -42.17 19.60 3.23
N ALA A 50 -42.72 19.24 4.39
CA ALA A 50 -42.05 18.36 5.35
C ALA A 50 -42.04 16.91 4.86
N ALA A 51 -43.15 16.43 4.31
CA ALA A 51 -43.25 15.09 3.74
C ALA A 51 -42.26 14.89 2.57
N VAL A 52 -42.18 15.85 1.64
CA VAL A 52 -41.22 15.80 0.53
C VAL A 52 -39.78 15.77 1.03
N ARG A 53 -39.42 16.56 2.05
CA ARG A 53 -38.07 16.54 2.64
C ARG A 53 -37.73 15.19 3.27
N ILE A 54 -38.67 14.55 3.96
CA ILE A 54 -38.47 13.22 4.54
C ILE A 54 -38.24 12.19 3.44
N VAL A 55 -39.06 12.20 2.37
CA VAL A 55 -38.89 11.27 1.25
C VAL A 55 -37.55 11.49 0.55
N VAL A 56 -37.14 12.73 0.32
CA VAL A 56 -35.82 13.05 -0.27
C VAL A 56 -34.69 12.59 0.66
N ALA A 57 -34.79 12.82 1.98
CA ALA A 57 -33.78 12.38 2.94
C ALA A 57 -33.65 10.85 2.98
N VAL A 58 -34.77 10.13 2.98
CA VAL A 58 -34.78 8.66 2.89
C VAL A 58 -34.17 8.19 1.58
N MET A 59 -34.46 8.86 0.46
CA MET A 59 -33.91 8.50 -0.84
C MET A 59 -32.39 8.70 -0.91
N VAL A 60 -31.89 9.82 -0.37
CA VAL A 60 -30.44 10.09 -0.25
C VAL A 60 -29.80 9.03 0.66
N PHE A 61 -30.45 8.68 1.76
CA PHE A 61 -29.95 7.67 2.68
C PHE A 61 -29.85 6.28 2.02
N VAL A 62 -30.88 5.86 1.28
CA VAL A 62 -30.89 4.61 0.50
C VAL A 62 -29.80 4.62 -0.58
N LEU A 63 -29.62 5.75 -1.28
CA LEU A 63 -28.56 5.90 -2.26
C LEU A 63 -27.16 5.76 -1.63
N VAL A 64 -26.93 6.40 -0.48
CA VAL A 64 -25.66 6.32 0.25
C VAL A 64 -25.39 4.89 0.71
N ILE A 65 -26.40 4.18 1.22
CA ILE A 65 -26.27 2.77 1.59
C ILE A 65 -25.96 1.91 0.36
N GLY A 66 -26.70 2.07 -0.73
CA GLY A 66 -26.48 1.29 -1.96
C GLY A 66 -25.09 1.52 -2.55
N LEU A 67 -24.58 2.75 -2.53
CA LEU A 67 -23.22 3.07 -2.92
C LEU A 67 -22.18 2.45 -1.97
N ALA A 68 -22.44 2.46 -0.67
CA ALA A 68 -21.55 1.84 0.33
C ALA A 68 -21.45 0.32 0.16
N VAL A 69 -22.58 -0.36 -0.07
CA VAL A 69 -22.64 -1.80 -0.34
C VAL A 69 -21.89 -2.14 -1.63
N ARG A 70 -22.20 -1.46 -2.74
CA ARG A 70 -21.51 -1.69 -4.01
C ARG A 70 -20.00 -1.43 -3.92
N ASN A 71 -19.59 -0.39 -3.19
CA ASN A 71 -18.18 -0.11 -2.95
C ASN A 71 -17.51 -1.22 -2.13
N ARG A 72 -18.24 -1.84 -1.20
CA ARG A 72 -17.76 -2.99 -0.44
C ARG A 72 -17.58 -4.22 -1.34
N GLU A 73 -18.55 -4.53 -2.18
CA GLU A 73 -18.47 -5.64 -3.15
C GLU A 73 -17.31 -5.45 -4.12
N LEU A 74 -17.17 -4.25 -4.71
CA LEU A 74 -16.05 -3.93 -5.59
C LEU A 74 -14.70 -4.09 -4.89
N ARG A 75 -14.62 -3.73 -3.60
CA ARG A 75 -13.40 -3.95 -2.81
C ARG A 75 -13.12 -5.43 -2.61
N THR A 76 -14.13 -6.22 -2.26
CA THR A 76 -13.98 -7.67 -2.08
C THR A 76 -13.58 -8.37 -3.39
N ASP A 77 -14.20 -8.02 -4.51
CA ASP A 77 -13.84 -8.55 -5.83
C ASP A 77 -12.41 -8.15 -6.24
N LEU A 78 -12.00 -6.91 -5.95
CA LEU A 78 -10.61 -6.47 -6.15
C LEU A 78 -9.63 -7.21 -5.24
N GLU A 79 -9.97 -7.43 -3.97
CA GLU A 79 -9.15 -8.20 -3.03
C GLU A 79 -8.98 -9.64 -3.55
N ASP A 80 -10.05 -10.29 -4.01
CA ASP A 80 -10.01 -11.64 -4.59
C ASP A 80 -9.18 -11.71 -5.87
N LYS A 81 -9.37 -10.76 -6.79
CA LYS A 81 -8.57 -10.67 -8.03
C LYS A 81 -7.10 -10.42 -7.73
N THR A 82 -6.79 -9.55 -6.77
CA THR A 82 -5.41 -9.29 -6.34
C THR A 82 -4.77 -10.53 -5.74
N ARG A 83 -5.53 -11.28 -4.91
CA ARG A 83 -5.08 -12.56 -4.35
C ARG A 83 -4.82 -13.60 -5.42
N MET A 84 -5.69 -13.70 -6.44
CA MET A 84 -5.45 -14.59 -7.58
C MET A 84 -4.22 -14.18 -8.38
N ALA A 85 -4.06 -12.87 -8.66
CA ALA A 85 -2.88 -12.35 -9.34
C ALA A 85 -1.59 -12.64 -8.56
N GLY A 86 -1.61 -12.54 -7.23
CA GLY A 86 -0.48 -12.89 -6.37
C GLY A 86 -0.09 -14.36 -6.50
N ARG A 87 -1.08 -15.28 -6.49
CA ARG A 87 -0.85 -16.71 -6.70
C ARG A 87 -0.23 -17.01 -8.07
N TYR A 88 -0.76 -16.40 -9.14
CA TYR A 88 -0.20 -16.58 -10.48
C TYR A 88 1.21 -16.00 -10.59
N ALA A 89 1.45 -14.83 -9.99
CA ALA A 89 2.78 -14.24 -9.95
C ALA A 89 3.77 -15.16 -9.24
N GLN A 90 3.37 -15.76 -8.12
CA GLN A 90 4.17 -16.74 -7.40
C GLN A 90 4.42 -18.00 -8.23
N GLU A 91 3.40 -18.54 -8.89
CA GLU A 91 3.54 -19.71 -9.78
C GLU A 91 4.49 -19.44 -10.95
N ILE A 92 4.43 -18.24 -11.55
CA ILE A 92 5.37 -17.81 -12.60
C ILE A 92 6.80 -17.78 -12.06
N VAL A 93 7.00 -17.26 -10.85
CA VAL A 93 8.32 -17.23 -10.19
C VAL A 93 8.84 -18.65 -9.99
N ASP A 94 7.99 -19.55 -9.52
CA ASP A 94 8.35 -20.93 -9.17
C ASP A 94 8.63 -21.77 -10.42
N LEU A 95 7.88 -21.57 -11.51
CA LEU A 95 8.04 -22.30 -12.77
C LEU A 95 9.23 -21.84 -13.61
N HIS A 96 9.43 -20.52 -13.72
CA HIS A 96 10.39 -19.98 -14.68
C HIS A 96 11.75 -19.66 -14.06
N GLY A 97 11.84 -19.52 -12.73
CA GLY A 97 13.08 -19.13 -12.07
C GLY A 97 13.57 -17.77 -12.57
N LEU A 98 13.22 -16.69 -11.89
CA LEU A 98 13.62 -15.36 -12.34
C LEU A 98 15.12 -15.13 -12.18
N ASP A 99 15.87 -15.05 -13.28
CA ASP A 99 17.33 -14.95 -13.24
C ASP A 99 17.80 -13.51 -13.50
N TYR A 100 17.91 -12.74 -12.42
CA TYR A 100 18.35 -11.35 -12.43
C TYR A 100 19.11 -11.02 -11.15
N ASP A 101 20.03 -10.08 -11.27
CA ASP A 101 20.81 -9.54 -10.16
C ASP A 101 20.31 -8.15 -9.76
N ILE A 102 20.41 -7.84 -8.47
CA ILE A 102 20.18 -6.49 -7.96
C ILE A 102 21.54 -5.81 -7.86
N LEU A 103 21.87 -4.98 -8.84
CA LEU A 103 23.13 -4.26 -8.89
C LEU A 103 23.26 -3.26 -7.74
N ARG A 104 22.19 -2.53 -7.42
CA ARG A 104 22.19 -1.50 -6.39
C ARG A 104 20.84 -1.39 -5.72
N TRP A 105 20.84 -1.34 -4.40
CA TRP A 105 19.68 -1.05 -3.57
C TRP A 105 19.95 0.20 -2.77
N GLU A 106 19.24 1.28 -3.08
CA GLU A 106 19.25 2.50 -2.27
C GLU A 106 17.91 2.65 -1.60
N GLU A 107 17.88 2.76 -0.28
CA GLU A 107 16.65 2.99 0.46
C GLU A 107 16.76 4.21 1.34
N ARG A 108 15.75 5.07 1.25
CA ARG A 108 15.55 6.24 2.08
C ARG A 108 14.24 6.07 2.83
N MET A 109 14.30 5.90 4.13
CA MET A 109 13.13 5.87 4.99
C MET A 109 13.02 7.17 5.78
N GLU A 110 11.82 7.73 5.78
CA GLU A 110 11.44 8.88 6.58
C GLU A 110 10.41 8.41 7.61
N PHE A 111 10.77 8.53 8.88
CA PHE A 111 9.92 8.22 10.02
C PHE A 111 9.26 9.50 10.51
N GLY A 112 7.95 9.45 10.69
CA GLY A 112 7.14 10.58 11.14
C GLY A 112 5.97 10.07 11.95
N ARG A 113 5.43 10.88 12.87
CA ARG A 113 4.53 10.38 13.92
C ARG A 113 3.25 9.70 13.40
N GLN A 114 2.82 9.99 12.17
CA GLN A 114 1.60 9.44 11.57
C GLN A 114 1.87 8.35 10.53
N HIS A 115 3.03 8.36 9.87
CA HIS A 115 3.33 7.42 8.81
C HIS A 115 4.84 7.30 8.59
N MET A 116 5.27 6.11 8.21
CA MET A 116 6.56 5.91 7.56
C MET A 116 6.38 6.06 6.05
N THR A 117 7.31 6.77 5.41
CA THR A 117 7.49 6.77 3.96
C THR A 117 8.86 6.15 3.65
N SER A 118 8.89 5.16 2.77
CA SER A 118 10.12 4.55 2.27
C SER A 118 10.16 4.74 0.76
N THR A 119 11.27 5.29 0.28
CA THR A 119 11.58 5.42 -1.13
C THR A 119 12.81 4.56 -1.42
N ARG A 120 12.65 3.59 -2.31
CA ARG A 120 13.72 2.68 -2.71
C ARG A 120 14.03 2.84 -4.18
N ARG A 121 15.29 3.09 -4.50
CA ARG A 121 15.80 3.05 -5.87
C ARG A 121 16.56 1.74 -6.04
N ILE A 122 16.07 0.89 -6.92
CA ILE A 122 16.58 -0.46 -7.11
C ILE A 122 17.04 -0.56 -8.56
N HIS A 123 18.32 -0.89 -8.74
CA HIS A 123 18.91 -1.13 -10.03
C HIS A 123 19.01 -2.65 -10.23
N ILE A 124 18.32 -3.17 -11.24
CA ILE A 124 18.32 -4.59 -11.60
C ILE A 124 18.98 -4.80 -12.96
N ARG A 125 19.59 -5.98 -13.14
CA ARG A 125 20.09 -6.47 -14.43
C ARG A 125 19.66 -7.90 -14.66
N VAL A 126 19.15 -8.21 -15.85
CA VAL A 126 18.85 -9.59 -16.24
C VAL A 126 20.14 -10.30 -16.61
N ASN A 127 20.33 -11.52 -16.11
CA ASN A 127 21.56 -12.26 -16.34
C ASN A 127 21.69 -12.69 -17.82
N GLU A 128 22.92 -12.79 -18.32
CA GLU A 128 23.16 -13.21 -19.70
C GLU A 128 22.80 -14.70 -19.87
N GLY A 129 22.07 -15.03 -20.94
CA GLY A 129 21.59 -16.39 -21.22
C GLY A 129 20.26 -16.75 -20.56
N SER A 130 19.72 -15.88 -19.71
CA SER A 130 18.38 -16.01 -19.12
C SER A 130 17.28 -15.65 -20.13
N PRO A 131 16.01 -16.07 -19.92
CA PRO A 131 14.89 -15.54 -20.70
C PRO A 131 14.61 -14.06 -20.36
N PRO A 132 13.96 -13.30 -21.26
CA PRO A 132 13.54 -11.93 -20.98
C PRO A 132 12.67 -11.85 -19.72
N LEU A 133 12.99 -10.88 -18.85
CA LEU A 133 12.34 -10.72 -17.54
C LEU A 133 11.05 -9.90 -17.68
N LYS A 134 9.90 -10.57 -17.54
CA LYS A 134 8.58 -9.90 -17.51
C LYS A 134 8.11 -9.55 -16.11
N LEU A 135 8.55 -10.30 -15.12
CA LEU A 135 8.11 -10.16 -13.74
C LEU A 135 9.34 -10.16 -12.85
N CYS A 136 9.43 -9.23 -11.91
CA CYS A 136 10.33 -9.36 -10.77
C CYS A 136 9.54 -9.29 -9.48
N TRP A 137 10.13 -9.74 -8.37
CA TRP A 137 9.54 -9.50 -7.07
C TRP A 137 10.57 -8.91 -6.13
N LEU A 138 10.08 -8.21 -5.12
CA LEU A 138 10.88 -7.52 -4.13
C LEU A 138 10.26 -7.82 -2.77
N THR A 139 11.08 -8.21 -1.80
CA THR A 139 10.64 -8.24 -0.42
C THR A 139 10.79 -6.85 0.18
N SER A 140 9.69 -6.28 0.64
CA SER A 140 9.69 -5.12 1.51
C SER A 140 9.81 -5.57 2.96
N LEU A 141 10.47 -4.76 3.79
CA LEU A 141 10.58 -4.97 5.24
C LEU A 141 9.27 -5.47 5.85
N GLY A 142 9.33 -6.53 6.62
CA GLY A 142 8.34 -6.83 7.66
C GLY A 142 8.88 -6.37 9.00
N PRO A 143 8.06 -5.76 9.88
CA PRO A 143 8.45 -5.63 11.28
C PRO A 143 8.55 -7.05 11.87
N ASP A 144 9.33 -7.24 12.93
CA ASP A 144 9.42 -8.53 13.65
C ASP A 144 8.15 -8.79 14.51
N ARG A 145 6.98 -8.63 13.90
CA ARG A 145 5.64 -8.84 14.47
C ARG A 145 4.64 -9.16 13.38
N THR A 146 3.55 -9.80 13.77
CA THR A 146 2.39 -9.96 12.89
C THR A 146 1.73 -8.61 12.63
N VAL A 147 1.50 -8.29 11.35
CA VAL A 147 0.83 -7.08 10.90
C VAL A 147 -0.67 -7.38 10.77
N HIS A 148 -1.52 -6.64 11.47
CA HIS A 148 -2.98 -6.84 11.40
C HIS A 148 -3.54 -6.45 10.03
N GLU A 149 -4.60 -7.13 9.57
CA GLU A 149 -5.22 -6.90 8.25
C GLU A 149 -5.64 -5.43 8.02
N ALA A 150 -6.09 -4.73 9.07
CA ALA A 150 -6.42 -3.31 8.98
C ALA A 150 -5.20 -2.43 8.66
N GLU A 151 -4.04 -2.75 9.23
CA GLU A 151 -2.77 -2.08 8.95
C GLU A 151 -2.27 -2.44 7.54
N GLN A 152 -2.37 -3.72 7.16
CA GLN A 152 -2.04 -4.21 5.82
C GLN A 152 -2.80 -3.44 4.71
N ARG A 153 -4.10 -3.21 4.92
CA ARG A 153 -4.95 -2.41 4.01
C ARG A 153 -4.58 -0.93 3.94
N GLY A 154 -3.85 -0.42 4.93
CA GLY A 154 -3.35 0.96 4.96
C GLY A 154 -2.11 1.17 4.08
N VAL A 155 -1.38 0.09 3.77
CA VAL A 155 -0.13 0.17 3.03
C VAL A 155 -0.38 0.54 1.57
N ARG A 156 0.46 1.44 1.04
CA ARG A 156 0.41 1.90 -0.34
C ARG A 156 1.77 1.67 -0.97
N VAL A 157 1.79 0.99 -2.11
CA VAL A 157 3.00 0.76 -2.91
C VAL A 157 2.78 1.34 -4.30
N LYS A 158 3.74 2.13 -4.75
CA LYS A 158 3.80 2.66 -6.10
C LYS A 158 5.19 2.35 -6.66
N VAL A 159 5.24 1.77 -7.84
CA VAL A 159 6.50 1.48 -8.53
C VAL A 159 6.55 2.23 -9.84
N LEU A 160 7.67 2.89 -10.08
CA LEU A 160 7.97 3.63 -11.30
C LEU A 160 9.21 3.02 -11.96
N ALA A 161 9.17 2.88 -13.28
CA ALA A 161 10.37 2.65 -14.08
C ALA A 161 10.99 4.01 -14.39
N VAL A 162 12.21 4.22 -13.90
CA VAL A 162 12.88 5.53 -13.94
C VAL A 162 14.19 5.43 -14.71
N ASP A 163 14.62 6.55 -15.28
CA ASP A 163 15.94 6.68 -15.88
C ASP A 163 16.98 7.09 -14.82
N GLU A 164 18.26 6.95 -15.15
CA GLU A 164 19.35 7.29 -14.24
C GLU A 164 19.29 8.78 -13.86
N GLY A 165 19.31 9.07 -12.55
CA GLY A 165 19.24 10.44 -12.03
C GLY A 165 17.87 11.12 -12.08
N ASN A 166 16.82 10.45 -12.60
CA ASN A 166 15.46 10.95 -12.62
C ASN A 166 14.56 10.17 -11.65
N ASP A 167 13.66 10.88 -10.96
CA ASP A 167 12.62 10.27 -10.11
C ASP A 167 11.25 10.21 -10.80
N ASP A 168 11.11 10.89 -11.95
CA ASP A 168 9.95 10.76 -12.81
C ASP A 168 10.11 9.54 -13.71
N GLY A 169 9.05 8.75 -13.80
CA GLY A 169 9.06 7.48 -14.49
C GLY A 169 7.68 6.95 -14.83
N ALA A 170 7.63 5.99 -15.74
CA ALA A 170 6.39 5.32 -16.09
C ALA A 170 5.95 4.42 -14.95
N ARG A 171 4.67 4.50 -14.55
CA ARG A 171 4.14 3.63 -13.51
C ARG A 171 4.11 2.18 -14.00
N LEU A 172 4.68 1.28 -13.20
CA LEU A 172 4.62 -0.16 -13.44
C LEU A 172 3.42 -0.78 -12.70
N PRO A 173 2.73 -1.77 -13.31
CA PRO A 173 1.75 -2.59 -12.61
C PRO A 173 2.43 -3.36 -11.47
N VAL A 174 1.76 -3.42 -10.33
CA VAL A 174 2.25 -4.14 -9.15
C VAL A 174 1.16 -4.96 -8.50
N VAL A 175 1.56 -6.10 -7.96
CA VAL A 175 0.74 -6.94 -7.10
C VAL A 175 1.46 -7.10 -5.78
N ASN A 176 0.77 -6.84 -4.68
CA ASN A 176 1.32 -6.95 -3.34
C ASN A 176 0.73 -8.16 -2.64
N GLU A 177 1.56 -8.92 -1.94
CA GLU A 177 1.17 -10.08 -1.16
C GLU A 177 1.82 -10.03 0.22
N TRP A 178 1.01 -10.20 1.26
CA TRP A 178 1.50 -10.29 2.63
C TRP A 178 1.94 -11.72 2.94
N GLN A 179 3.20 -11.86 3.33
CA GLN A 179 3.82 -13.12 3.76
C GLN A 179 4.17 -13.02 5.25
N SER A 180 4.58 -14.15 5.85
CA SER A 180 4.97 -14.17 7.27
C SER A 180 6.19 -13.30 7.58
N ASP A 181 7.02 -13.03 6.57
CA ASP A 181 8.28 -12.31 6.67
C ASP A 181 8.20 -10.83 6.19
N GLY A 182 7.06 -10.41 5.63
CA GLY A 182 6.85 -9.03 5.20
C GLY A 182 5.92 -8.88 4.00
N LEU A 183 6.03 -7.73 3.34
CA LEU A 183 5.25 -7.42 2.15
C LEU A 183 6.05 -7.78 0.89
N ARG A 184 5.58 -8.76 0.13
CA ARG A 184 6.12 -9.11 -1.17
C ARG A 184 5.46 -8.23 -2.25
N THR A 185 6.26 -7.57 -3.06
CA THR A 185 5.79 -6.75 -4.18
C THR A 185 6.27 -7.37 -5.48
N PHE A 186 5.34 -7.88 -6.28
CA PHE A 186 5.57 -8.30 -7.65
C PHE A 186 5.44 -7.10 -8.58
N VAL A 187 6.42 -6.89 -9.44
CA VAL A 187 6.49 -5.81 -10.42
C VAL A 187 6.43 -6.42 -11.80
N ASP A 188 5.41 -6.06 -12.56
CA ASP A 188 5.22 -6.48 -13.95
C ASP A 188 5.84 -5.43 -14.89
N PHE A 189 6.71 -5.87 -15.79
CA PHE A 189 7.29 -5.03 -16.81
C PHE A 189 6.43 -5.09 -18.07
N THR A 190 5.78 -3.98 -18.41
CA THR A 190 4.97 -3.85 -19.64
C THR A 190 5.75 -4.27 -20.88
N GLU A 191 7.04 -3.97 -20.93
CA GLU A 191 7.99 -4.47 -21.92
C GLU A 191 9.00 -5.36 -21.20
N ALA A 192 9.16 -6.60 -21.69
CA ALA A 192 10.10 -7.55 -21.10
C ALA A 192 11.53 -6.99 -21.13
N LEU A 193 12.24 -7.10 -20.01
CA LEU A 193 13.63 -6.67 -19.93
C LEU A 193 14.52 -7.74 -20.54
N GLU A 194 15.21 -7.41 -21.62
CA GLU A 194 16.08 -8.34 -22.34
C GLU A 194 17.32 -8.74 -21.51
N PRO A 195 17.90 -9.92 -21.74
CA PRO A 195 19.14 -10.36 -21.09
C PRO A 195 20.28 -9.36 -21.25
N GLY A 196 21.05 -9.15 -20.17
CA GLY A 196 22.13 -8.16 -20.11
C GLY A 196 21.67 -6.70 -20.02
N ARG A 197 20.36 -6.42 -20.12
CA ARG A 197 19.83 -5.06 -19.93
C ARG A 197 19.66 -4.74 -18.46
N GLU A 198 19.89 -3.46 -18.19
CA GLU A 198 19.73 -2.82 -16.90
C GLU A 198 18.44 -2.01 -16.86
N ARG A 199 17.79 -2.01 -15.70
CA ARG A 199 16.62 -1.18 -15.44
C ARG A 199 16.65 -0.67 -14.02
N GLN A 200 16.36 0.62 -13.86
CA GLN A 200 16.16 1.22 -12.56
C GLN A 200 14.66 1.32 -12.28
N ILE A 201 14.26 0.92 -11.07
CA ILE A 201 12.90 1.06 -10.56
C ILE A 201 12.91 1.86 -9.26
N LEU A 202 11.92 2.73 -9.10
CA LEU A 202 11.68 3.49 -7.89
C LEU A 202 10.43 2.94 -7.21
N VAL A 203 10.59 2.39 -6.01
CA VAL A 203 9.52 1.86 -5.16
C VAL A 203 9.22 2.88 -4.07
N GLN A 204 8.03 3.46 -4.11
CA GLN A 204 7.50 4.35 -3.08
C GLN A 204 6.51 3.56 -2.22
N LEU A 205 6.86 3.34 -0.96
CA LEU A 205 6.10 2.63 0.05
C LEU A 205 5.65 3.62 1.12
N GLN A 206 4.35 3.68 1.37
CA GLN A 206 3.80 4.37 2.53
C GLN A 206 3.15 3.34 3.44
N TRP A 207 3.57 3.30 4.70
CA TRP A 207 3.07 2.35 5.69
C TRP A 207 2.63 3.10 6.95
N PRO A 208 1.30 3.27 7.14
CA PRO A 208 0.76 3.91 8.34
C PRO A 208 1.04 3.07 9.59
N GLY A 209 1.64 3.68 10.62
CA GLY A 209 1.87 3.04 11.91
C GLY A 209 3.02 2.03 11.96
N TYR A 210 3.80 1.88 10.88
CA TYR A 210 5.00 1.03 10.87
C TYR A 210 5.96 1.41 12.00
N ASP A 211 6.20 2.70 12.14
CA ASP A 211 7.16 3.32 13.06
C ASP A 211 6.57 3.70 14.43
N SER A 212 5.32 3.31 14.70
CA SER A 212 4.70 3.55 16.00
C SER A 212 5.56 3.05 17.16
N PRO A 213 6.20 1.86 17.11
CA PRO A 213 7.13 1.43 18.15
C PRO A 213 8.31 2.39 18.34
N LEU A 214 8.98 2.80 17.25
CA LEU A 214 10.11 3.74 17.27
C LEU A 214 9.71 5.11 17.84
N CYS A 215 8.56 5.65 17.42
CA CYS A 215 8.05 6.92 17.94
C CYS A 215 7.65 6.85 19.42
N ASN A 216 7.33 5.65 19.92
CA ASN A 216 7.01 5.42 21.33
C ASN A 216 8.25 5.09 22.19
N GLY A 217 9.46 5.26 21.66
CA GLY A 217 10.70 4.99 22.38
C GLY A 217 11.06 3.51 22.48
N ASN A 218 10.36 2.64 21.75
CA ASN A 218 10.67 1.22 21.71
C ASN A 218 11.77 0.95 20.70
N THR A 219 12.60 -0.04 21.01
CA THR A 219 13.56 -0.57 20.04
C THR A 219 12.83 -1.33 18.95
N GLU A 220 13.21 -1.12 17.70
CA GLU A 220 12.69 -1.89 16.56
C GLU A 220 13.82 -2.61 15.83
N VAL A 221 13.54 -3.85 15.42
CA VAL A 221 14.42 -4.67 14.61
C VAL A 221 13.84 -4.75 13.22
N GLN A 222 14.54 -4.14 12.27
CA GLN A 222 14.23 -4.21 10.86
C GLN A 222 14.97 -5.38 10.24
N GLN A 223 14.22 -6.32 9.64
CA GLN A 223 14.81 -7.44 8.90
C GLN A 223 14.74 -7.17 7.41
N TYR A 224 15.87 -7.32 6.75
CA TYR A 224 15.97 -7.29 5.30
C TYR A 224 16.22 -8.71 4.81
N ILE A 225 15.38 -9.15 3.86
CA ILE A 225 15.46 -10.48 3.27
C ILE A 225 15.42 -10.31 1.76
N TRP A 226 16.52 -10.63 1.08
CA TRP A 226 16.58 -10.65 -0.38
C TRP A 226 16.60 -12.08 -0.89
N HIS A 227 15.79 -12.31 -1.91
CA HIS A 227 15.80 -13.55 -2.69
C HIS A 227 16.83 -13.54 -3.82
N ARG A 228 17.45 -12.38 -4.11
CA ARG A 228 18.52 -12.23 -5.09
C ARG A 228 19.74 -11.58 -4.47
N LYS A 229 20.88 -11.80 -5.09
CA LYS A 229 22.13 -11.16 -4.69
C LYS A 229 22.01 -9.65 -4.90
N VAL A 230 22.34 -8.89 -3.86
CA VAL A 230 22.43 -7.43 -3.93
C VAL A 230 23.91 -7.05 -3.90
N HIS A 231 24.37 -6.42 -4.98
CA HIS A 231 25.79 -6.13 -5.18
C HIS A 231 26.24 -4.91 -4.40
N ALA A 232 25.39 -3.88 -4.31
CA ALA A 232 25.63 -2.67 -3.54
C ALA A 232 24.36 -2.28 -2.76
N LEU A 233 24.54 -1.91 -1.50
CA LEU A 233 23.45 -1.48 -0.62
C LEU A 233 23.78 -0.14 0.04
N SER A 234 22.84 0.80 -0.01
CA SER A 234 22.86 2.03 0.77
C SER A 234 21.53 2.23 1.47
N LEU A 235 21.59 2.50 2.78
CA LEU A 235 20.40 2.75 3.60
C LEU A 235 20.54 4.11 4.27
N THR A 236 19.51 4.94 4.16
CA THR A 236 19.38 6.20 4.86
C THR A 236 18.06 6.22 5.61
N TYR A 237 18.14 6.40 6.91
CA TYR A 237 17.00 6.60 7.78
C TYR A 237 17.00 8.05 8.22
N THR A 238 15.85 8.71 8.15
CA THR A 238 15.65 10.08 8.59
C THR A 238 14.48 10.08 9.57
N PHE A 239 14.71 10.61 10.77
CA PHE A 239 13.69 10.76 11.80
C PHE A 239 13.24 12.21 11.82
N ALA A 240 11.97 12.45 11.53
CA ALA A 240 11.40 13.78 11.59
C ALA A 240 11.38 14.32 13.03
N LYS A 241 11.37 15.65 13.17
CA LYS A 241 11.41 16.34 14.46
C LYS A 241 10.28 15.92 15.41
N ASP A 242 9.12 15.61 14.86
CA ASP A 242 7.91 15.22 15.60
C ASP A 242 8.01 13.83 16.24
N VAL A 243 9.02 13.03 15.87
CA VAL A 243 9.38 11.76 16.54
C VAL A 243 9.93 12.02 17.95
N GLY A 244 10.47 13.21 18.22
CA GLY A 244 10.86 13.62 19.57
C GLY A 244 12.17 13.00 20.08
N LEU A 245 13.07 12.60 19.18
CA LEU A 245 14.40 12.10 19.55
C LEU A 245 15.21 13.17 20.28
N ARG A 246 15.94 12.76 21.32
CA ARG A 246 16.79 13.66 22.13
C ARG A 246 18.27 13.52 21.80
N THR A 247 18.63 12.44 21.13
CA THR A 247 19.99 11.95 20.88
C THR A 247 20.03 11.25 19.53
N ALA A 248 21.24 11.00 19.03
CA ALA A 248 21.40 10.14 17.87
C ALA A 248 20.95 8.71 18.24
N PRO A 249 20.11 8.06 17.41
CA PRO A 249 19.67 6.70 17.68
C PRO A 249 20.88 5.75 17.71
N ALA A 250 20.85 4.82 18.65
CA ALA A 250 21.83 3.76 18.70
C ALA A 250 21.44 2.67 17.70
N VAL A 251 22.39 2.25 16.88
CA VAL A 251 22.14 1.30 15.80
C VAL A 251 23.11 0.13 15.89
N ALA A 252 22.56 -1.07 15.91
CA ALA A 252 23.32 -2.31 15.85
C ALA A 252 22.93 -3.08 14.58
N THR A 253 23.92 -3.70 13.95
CA THR A 253 23.73 -4.50 12.75
C THR A 253 24.16 -5.94 12.98
N THR A 254 23.58 -6.86 12.21
CA THR A 254 23.98 -8.27 12.17
C THR A 254 24.38 -8.66 10.73
N GLY A 255 24.92 -9.87 10.52
CA GLY A 255 25.11 -10.41 9.17
C GLY A 255 26.24 -9.79 8.35
N GLY A 256 27.23 -9.14 8.99
CA GLY A 256 28.42 -8.58 8.34
C GLY A 256 28.28 -7.15 7.83
N VAL A 257 27.13 -6.50 8.07
CA VAL A 257 26.86 -5.14 7.62
C VAL A 257 27.82 -4.14 8.31
N PRO A 258 28.43 -3.20 7.55
CA PRO A 258 29.26 -2.15 8.10
C PRO A 258 28.55 -1.37 9.22
N LYS A 259 29.33 -0.90 10.19
CA LYS A 259 28.79 -0.11 11.29
C LYS A 259 28.11 1.15 10.73
N PRO A 260 26.81 1.36 11.00
CA PRO A 260 26.11 2.55 10.54
C PRO A 260 26.68 3.82 11.17
N LYS A 261 26.66 4.91 10.42
CA LYS A 261 26.93 6.25 10.93
C LYS A 261 25.61 6.89 11.36
N SER A 262 25.49 7.22 12.64
CA SER A 262 24.36 8.02 13.13
C SER A 262 24.77 9.48 13.31
N THR A 263 23.88 10.39 12.96
CA THR A 263 24.03 11.83 13.18
C THR A 263 22.74 12.39 13.77
N PHE A 264 22.87 13.40 14.63
CA PHE A 264 21.75 14.11 15.22
C PHE A 264 22.01 15.61 15.15
N ASP A 265 21.07 16.32 14.54
CA ASP A 265 21.10 17.77 14.47
C ASP A 265 20.17 18.33 15.55
N GLY A 266 20.75 18.63 16.72
CA GLY A 266 20.00 19.12 17.90
C GLY A 266 19.08 20.32 17.62
N PRO A 267 19.52 21.35 16.87
CA PRO A 267 18.66 22.46 16.44
C PRO A 267 17.42 22.06 15.64
N SER A 268 17.54 21.16 14.66
CA SER A 268 16.40 20.72 13.84
C SER A 268 15.60 19.59 14.49
N GLY A 269 16.18 18.87 15.45
CA GLY A 269 15.62 17.65 16.03
C GLY A 269 15.58 16.47 15.04
N VAL A 270 16.28 16.58 13.92
CA VAL A 270 16.37 15.52 12.90
C VAL A 270 17.55 14.62 13.22
N ALA A 271 17.28 13.32 13.27
CA ALA A 271 18.33 12.30 13.31
C ALA A 271 18.42 11.59 11.97
N SER A 272 19.62 11.14 11.61
CA SER A 272 19.79 10.23 10.49
C SER A 272 20.74 9.10 10.79
N VAL A 273 20.48 7.95 10.17
CA VAL A 273 21.34 6.78 10.22
C VAL A 273 21.67 6.40 8.79
N THR A 274 22.95 6.35 8.46
CA THR A 274 23.43 5.97 7.14
C THR A 274 24.27 4.72 7.22
N VAL A 275 23.90 3.70 6.45
CA VAL A 275 24.77 2.58 6.12
C VAL A 275 25.45 2.92 4.80
N ALA A 276 26.77 3.12 4.85
CA ALA A 276 27.58 3.39 3.67
C ALA A 276 27.47 2.25 2.66
N GLU A 277 27.78 2.54 1.39
CA GLU A 277 27.71 1.56 0.32
C GLU A 277 28.52 0.32 0.69
N TRP A 278 27.83 -0.83 0.75
CA TRP A 278 28.41 -2.10 1.13
C TRP A 278 28.29 -3.09 -0.02
N THR A 279 29.43 -3.62 -0.45
CA THR A 279 29.48 -4.64 -1.49
C THR A 279 29.35 -6.04 -0.91
N THR A 280 28.61 -6.90 -1.59
CA THR A 280 28.32 -8.31 -1.21
C THR A 280 27.60 -8.47 0.13
N CYS A 281 26.33 -8.09 0.18
CA CYS A 281 25.51 -8.36 1.35
C CYS A 281 25.00 -9.81 1.37
N SER A 282 24.91 -10.35 2.59
CA SER A 282 24.22 -11.61 2.87
C SER A 282 22.74 -11.49 2.49
N GLN A 283 22.10 -12.60 2.11
CA GLN A 283 20.66 -12.62 1.75
C GLN A 283 19.75 -12.16 2.89
N LYS A 284 20.26 -12.09 4.13
CA LYS A 284 19.52 -11.63 5.29
C LYS A 284 20.42 -10.87 6.26
N PHE A 285 19.98 -9.69 6.69
CA PHE A 285 20.51 -9.04 7.89
C PHE A 285 19.42 -8.29 8.65
N SER A 286 19.76 -7.84 9.85
CA SER A 286 18.90 -6.98 10.64
C SER A 286 19.60 -5.70 11.11
N ILE A 287 18.80 -4.64 11.23
CA ILE A 287 19.18 -3.36 11.83
C ILE A 287 18.30 -3.16 13.04
N ARG A 288 18.93 -3.08 14.21
CA ARG A 288 18.26 -2.75 15.48
C ARG A 288 18.46 -1.27 15.73
N ILE A 289 17.36 -0.52 15.82
CA ILE A 289 17.35 0.92 16.09
C ILE A 289 16.79 1.14 17.48
N ASP A 290 17.55 1.83 18.32
CA ASP A 290 17.14 2.26 19.65
C ASP A 290 17.08 3.80 19.71
N PRO A 291 15.88 4.39 19.88
CA PRO A 291 15.67 5.85 19.87
C PRO A 291 16.12 6.58 21.15
N ARG A 292 16.72 5.88 22.12
CA ARG A 292 17.11 6.42 23.45
C ARG A 292 18.20 7.49 23.46
#